data_AF-A0A7V3YFH7-F1
#
_entry.id   AF-A0A7V3YFH7-F1
#
_cell.length_a   1.000
_cell.length_b   1.000
_cell.length_c   1.000
_cell.angle_alpha   90.00
_cell.angle_beta   90.00
_cell.angle_gamma   90.00
#
_symmetry.space_group_name_H-M   'P 1'
#
loop_
_entity.id
_entity.type
_entity.pdbx_description
1 polymer ?
#
loop_
_entity_poly.entity_id
_entity_poly.type
_entity_poly.pdbx_seq_one_letter_code
_entity_poly.pdbx_strand_id
1 'polypeptide(L)'
;MNFQDFLLSAASLFLLGLGSYVFSRWHVDRLTLDRYRKILELAEEAVLFVEDAFPEKRGFEKLKEAIQYLKRYCERLGIPLDDAEAEAKVRAAYQKLERAR
;
A
#
# COMPACT_ATOMS: atom_id res chain seq x y z
N MET A 1 -35.82 1.84 38.96
CA MET A 1 -35.23 1.77 37.60
C MET A 1 -36.20 0.97 36.76
N ASN A 2 -36.85 1.57 35.77
CA ASN A 2 -37.86 0.87 35.00
C ASN A 2 -37.19 -0.13 34.05
N PHE A 3 -37.85 -1.25 33.78
CA PHE A 3 -37.33 -2.28 32.87
C PHE A 3 -37.03 -1.71 31.47
N GLN A 4 -37.78 -0.68 31.06
CA GLN A 4 -37.53 0.09 29.84
C GLN A 4 -36.19 0.85 29.85
N ASP A 5 -35.80 1.42 30.97
CA ASP A 5 -34.51 2.14 31.10
C ASP A 5 -33.32 1.16 31.02
N PHE A 6 -33.51 -0.06 31.54
CA PHE A 6 -32.52 -1.13 31.45
C PHE A 6 -32.37 -1.65 30.01
N LEU A 7 -33.48 -1.82 29.28
CA LEU A 7 -33.45 -2.22 27.87
C LEU A 7 -32.80 -1.15 26.98
N LEU A 8 -33.09 0.13 27.21
CA LEU A 8 -32.48 1.25 26.47
C LEU A 8 -30.98 1.38 26.73
N SER A 9 -30.54 1.18 27.97
CA SER A 9 -29.11 1.20 28.32
C SER A 9 -28.36 -0.02 27.77
N ALA A 10 -28.98 -1.22 27.75
CA ALA A 10 -28.39 -2.38 27.09
C ALA A 10 -28.30 -2.22 25.57
N ALA A 11 -29.34 -1.69 24.92
CA ALA A 11 -29.36 -1.45 23.48
C ALA A 11 -28.33 -0.40 23.02
N SER A 12 -28.16 0.67 23.79
CA SER A 12 -27.17 1.72 23.50
C SER A 12 -25.72 1.22 23.64
N LEU A 13 -25.43 0.40 24.65
CA LEU A 13 -24.12 -0.28 24.77
C LEU A 13 -23.86 -1.22 23.59
N PHE A 14 -24.87 -1.95 23.16
CA PHE A 14 -24.74 -2.87 22.03
C PHE A 14 -24.50 -2.12 20.71
N LEU A 15 -25.21 -1.02 20.47
CA LEU A 15 -25.00 -0.15 19.31
C LEU A 15 -23.61 0.50 19.29
N LEU A 16 -23.11 0.97 20.44
CA LEU A 16 -21.76 1.53 20.54
C LEU A 16 -20.67 0.46 20.27
N GLY A 17 -20.85 -0.75 20.80
CA GLY A 17 -19.94 -1.87 20.56
C GLY A 17 -19.91 -2.30 19.09
N LEU A 18 -21.09 -2.45 18.47
CA LEU A 18 -21.20 -2.77 17.04
C LEU A 18 -20.61 -1.67 16.15
N GLY A 19 -20.90 -0.41 16.47
CA GLY A 19 -20.35 0.74 15.76
C GLY A 19 -18.82 0.76 15.81
N SER A 20 -18.22 0.59 16.99
CA SER A 20 -16.77 0.54 17.15
C SER A 20 -16.14 -0.63 16.41
N TYR A 21 -16.77 -1.81 16.41
CA TYR A 21 -16.27 -2.99 15.72
C TYR A 21 -16.28 -2.82 14.20
N VAL A 22 -17.39 -2.34 13.64
CA VAL A 22 -17.52 -2.07 12.20
C VAL A 22 -16.56 -0.97 11.78
N PHE A 23 -16.44 0.10 12.57
CA PHE A 23 -15.54 1.21 12.27
C PHE A 23 -14.07 0.78 12.32
N SER A 24 -13.68 -0.02 13.32
CA SER A 24 -12.32 -0.55 13.43
C SER A 24 -11.94 -1.40 12.22
N ARG A 25 -12.83 -2.29 11.77
CA ARG A 25 -12.55 -3.14 10.62
C ARG A 25 -12.43 -2.33 9.32
N TRP A 26 -13.35 -1.40 9.12
CA TRP A 26 -13.38 -0.58 7.91
C TRP A 26 -12.19 0.40 7.81
N HIS A 27 -11.73 0.94 8.94
CA HIS A 27 -10.60 1.87 8.95
C HIS A 27 -9.26 1.16 8.66
N VAL A 28 -9.06 -0.04 9.19
CA VAL A 28 -7.85 -0.86 8.96
C VAL A 28 -7.75 -1.28 7.48
N ASP A 29 -8.88 -1.64 6.87
CA ASP A 29 -8.91 -2.03 5.45
C ASP A 29 -8.47 -0.87 4.53
N ARG A 30 -8.91 0.37 4.80
CA ARG A 30 -8.52 1.54 3.99
C ARG A 30 -7.04 1.90 4.11
N LEU A 31 -6.52 1.92 5.33
CA LEU A 31 -5.09 2.20 5.58
C LEU A 31 -4.18 1.22 4.85
N THR A 32 -4.58 -0.05 4.80
CA THR A 32 -3.81 -1.10 4.14
C THR A 32 -3.79 -0.87 2.62
N LEU A 33 -4.94 -0.57 2.01
CA LEU A 33 -5.04 -0.29 0.58
C LEU A 33 -4.24 0.94 0.16
N ASP A 34 -4.30 2.02 0.93
CA ASP A 34 -3.56 3.25 0.63
C ASP A 34 -2.04 3.03 0.65
N ARG A 35 -1.53 2.22 1.59
CA ARG A 35 -0.11 1.85 1.62
C ARG A 35 0.28 1.04 0.39
N TYR A 36 -0.52 0.04 0.01
CA TYR A 36 -0.23 -0.76 -1.18
C TYR A 36 -0.25 0.07 -2.46
N ARG A 37 -1.20 0.99 -2.58
CA ARG A 37 -1.28 1.91 -3.72
C ARG A 37 -0.05 2.80 -3.79
N LYS A 38 0.38 3.35 -2.66
CA LYS A 38 1.58 4.20 -2.58
C LYS A 38 2.84 3.46 -2.99
N ILE A 39 3.01 2.19 -2.59
CA ILE A 39 4.16 1.37 -3.01
C ILE A 39 4.16 1.15 -4.52
N LEU A 40 2.99 0.92 -5.13
CA LEU A 40 2.86 0.75 -6.58
C LEU A 40 3.21 2.04 -7.34
N GLU A 41 2.71 3.18 -6.88
CA GLU A 41 3.05 4.49 -7.46
C GLU A 41 4.56 4.76 -7.38
N LEU A 42 5.19 4.44 -6.25
CA LEU A 42 6.64 4.57 -6.08
C LEU A 42 7.43 3.60 -6.97
N ALA A 43 6.91 2.39 -7.21
CA ALA A 43 7.53 1.44 -8.11
C ALA A 43 7.50 1.93 -9.56
N GLU A 44 6.39 2.55 -9.99
CA GLU A 44 6.28 3.19 -11.31
C GLU A 44 7.24 4.37 -11.45
N GLU A 45 7.31 5.24 -10.44
CA GLU A 45 8.25 6.36 -10.41
C GLU A 45 9.71 5.88 -10.46
N ALA A 46 10.04 4.80 -9.74
CA ALA A 46 11.38 4.22 -9.77
C ALA A 46 11.77 3.71 -11.17
N VAL A 47 10.83 3.08 -11.89
CA VAL A 47 11.07 2.62 -13.27
C VAL A 47 11.30 3.82 -14.20
N LEU A 48 10.41 4.82 -14.15
CA LEU A 48 10.54 6.03 -14.97
C LEU A 48 11.85 6.77 -14.70
N PHE A 49 12.20 6.95 -13.42
CA PHE A 49 13.46 7.57 -13.02
C PHE A 49 14.66 6.85 -13.61
N VAL A 50 14.69 5.52 -13.60
CA VAL A 50 15.81 4.75 -14.13
C VAL A 50 15.84 4.76 -15.66
N GLU A 51 14.67 4.78 -16.33
CA GLU A 51 14.60 4.96 -17.77
C GLU A 51 15.20 6.31 -18.21
N ASP A 52 14.89 7.38 -17.48
CA ASP A 52 15.35 8.74 -17.76
C ASP A 52 16.82 8.97 -17.35
N ALA A 53 17.22 8.50 -16.17
CA ALA A 53 18.56 8.73 -15.62
C ALA A 53 19.63 7.83 -16.25
N PHE A 54 19.26 6.66 -16.75
CA PHE A 54 20.18 5.68 -17.31
C PHE A 54 19.74 5.14 -18.67
N PRO A 55 19.55 5.98 -19.69
CA PRO A 55 19.03 5.53 -20.99
C PRO A 55 19.88 4.43 -21.62
N GLU A 56 21.20 4.46 -21.39
CA GLU A 56 22.20 3.56 -21.97
C GLU A 56 22.26 2.16 -21.32
N LYS A 57 21.70 2.00 -20.11
CA LYS A 57 21.71 0.71 -19.41
C LYS A 57 20.73 -0.28 -20.04
N ARG A 58 21.07 -1.57 -20.01
CA ARG A 58 20.19 -2.65 -20.50
C ARG A 58 19.01 -2.87 -19.56
N GLY A 59 17.89 -3.40 -20.08
CA GLY A 59 16.64 -3.58 -19.31
C GLY A 59 16.79 -4.35 -17.99
N PHE A 60 17.66 -5.35 -17.93
CA PHE A 60 17.93 -6.08 -16.69
C PHE A 60 18.65 -5.23 -15.63
N GLU A 61 19.63 -4.42 -16.05
CA GLU A 61 20.34 -3.52 -15.15
C GLU A 61 19.42 -2.39 -14.67
N LYS A 62 18.58 -1.85 -15.56
CA LYS A 62 17.54 -0.88 -15.20
C LYS A 62 16.59 -1.42 -14.14
N LEU A 63 16.11 -2.66 -14.33
CA LEU A 63 15.23 -3.31 -13.37
C LEU A 63 15.89 -3.46 -11.99
N LYS A 64 17.17 -3.85 -11.95
CA LYS A 64 17.93 -3.96 -10.69
C LYS A 64 18.07 -2.60 -9.98
N GLU A 65 18.38 -1.55 -10.72
CA GLU A 65 18.49 -0.19 -10.17
C GLU A 65 17.15 0.32 -9.65
N ALA A 66 16.05 0.07 -10.37
CA ALA A 66 14.71 0.47 -9.96
C ALA A 66 14.28 -0.24 -8.67
N ILE A 67 14.60 -1.54 -8.52
CA ILE A 67 14.37 -2.28 -7.27
C ILE A 67 15.16 -1.67 -6.11
N GLN A 68 16.44 -1.36 -6.31
CA GLN A 68 17.26 -0.73 -5.26
C GLN A 68 16.73 0.65 -4.87
N TYR A 69 16.30 1.45 -5.85
CA TYR A 69 15.72 2.76 -5.63
C TYR A 69 14.42 2.66 -4.82
N LEU A 70 13.50 1.77 -5.22
CA LEU A 70 12.25 1.53 -4.51
C LEU A 70 12.51 1.10 -3.05
N LYS A 71 13.41 0.14 -2.83
CA LYS A 71 13.76 -0.33 -1.48
C LYS A 71 14.28 0.79 -0.60
N ARG A 72 15.25 1.58 -1.08
CA ARG A 72 15.80 2.71 -0.32
C ARG A 72 14.73 3.76 -0.01
N TYR A 73 13.81 3.99 -0.94
CA TYR A 73 12.74 4.94 -0.74
C TYR A 73 11.71 4.43 0.29
N CYS A 74 11.35 3.15 0.23
CA CYS A 74 10.49 2.50 1.22
C CYS A 74 11.13 2.47 2.62
N GLU A 75 12.43 2.17 2.72
CA GLU A 75 13.19 2.25 3.97
C GLU A 75 13.14 3.65 4.58
N ARG A 76 13.36 4.71 3.77
CA ARG A 76 13.26 6.10 4.22
C ARG A 76 11.86 6.49 4.70
N LEU A 77 10.83 5.86 4.17
CA LEU A 77 9.44 6.07 4.57
C LEU A 77 8.99 5.18 5.75
N GLY A 78 9.87 4.30 6.25
CA GLY A 78 9.52 3.33 7.29
C GLY A 78 8.50 2.28 6.82
N ILE A 79 8.44 2.02 5.52
CA ILE A 79 7.56 1.01 4.93
C ILE A 79 8.36 -0.30 4.80
N PRO A 80 7.99 -1.36 5.53
CA PRO A 80 8.62 -2.65 5.35
C PRO A 80 8.26 -3.18 3.96
N LEU A 81 9.27 -3.54 3.19
CA LEU A 81 9.13 -4.12 1.85
C LEU A 81 10.14 -5.24 1.71
N ASP A 82 9.67 -6.45 1.41
CA ASP A 82 10.54 -7.60 1.16
C ASP A 82 11.15 -7.54 -0.25
N ASP A 83 12.26 -8.24 -0.46
CA ASP A 83 12.99 -8.25 -1.73
C ASP A 83 12.16 -8.85 -2.85
N ALA A 84 11.46 -9.95 -2.56
CA ALA A 84 10.55 -10.60 -3.50
C ALA A 84 9.36 -9.69 -3.85
N GLU A 85 8.83 -8.96 -2.88
CA GLU A 85 7.76 -7.99 -3.11
C GLU A 85 8.25 -6.82 -3.96
N ALA A 86 9.41 -6.23 -3.63
CA ALA A 86 9.98 -5.12 -4.38
C ALA A 86 10.20 -5.50 -5.85
N GLU A 87 10.79 -6.67 -6.11
CA GLU A 87 10.98 -7.19 -7.45
C GLU A 87 9.65 -7.38 -8.19
N ALA A 88 8.65 -8.00 -7.54
CA ALA A 88 7.35 -8.23 -8.15
C ALA A 88 6.64 -6.91 -8.50
N LYS A 89 6.70 -5.90 -7.62
CA LYS A 89 6.08 -4.59 -7.84
C LYS A 89 6.77 -3.81 -8.96
N VAL A 90 8.10 -3.79 -8.99
CA VAL A 90 8.87 -3.13 -10.06
C VAL A 90 8.66 -3.84 -11.39
N ARG A 91 8.66 -5.18 -11.42
CA ARG A 91 8.38 -5.95 -12.65
C ARG A 91 6.98 -5.67 -13.17
N ALA A 92 5.97 -5.63 -12.30
CA ALA A 92 4.60 -5.29 -12.67
C ALA A 92 4.51 -3.86 -13.24
N ALA A 93 5.19 -2.89 -12.64
CA ALA A 93 5.26 -1.52 -13.14
C ALA A 93 5.92 -1.45 -14.53
N TYR A 94 7.03 -2.17 -14.72
CA TYR A 94 7.72 -2.28 -16.01
C TYR A 94 6.79 -2.80 -17.11
N GLN A 95 6.12 -3.93 -16.86
CA GLN A 95 5.17 -4.54 -17.81
C GLN A 95 3.98 -3.63 -18.09
N LYS A 96 3.49 -2.90 -17.09
CA LYS A 96 2.38 -1.95 -17.24
C LYS A 96 2.78 -0.79 -18.15
N LEU A 97 3.96 -0.20 -17.93
CA LEU A 97 4.49 0.89 -18.75
C LEU A 97 4.77 0.45 -20.18
N GLU A 98 5.33 -0.75 -20.36
CA GLU A 98 5.58 -1.34 -21.68
C GLU A 98 4.28 -1.57 -22.46
N ARG A 99 3.20 -2.00 -21.81
CA ARG A 99 1.86 -2.14 -22.43
C ARG A 99 1.16 -0.82 -22.73
N ALA A 100 1.53 0.25 -22.03
CA ALA A 100 0.95 1.58 -22.21
C ALA A 100 1.64 2.39 -23.33
N ARG A 101 2.77 1.89 -23.82
CA ARG A 101 3.59 2.50 -24.88
C ARG A 101 3.22 1.95 -26.25
#